data_AF-A0A066X9D2-F1
#
_entry.id   AF-A0A066X9D2-F1
#
_cell.length_a   1.000
_cell.length_b   1.000
_cell.length_c   1.000
_cell.angle_alpha   90.00
_cell.angle_beta   90.00
_cell.angle_gamma   90.00
#
_symmetry.space_group_name_H-M   'P 1'
#
loop_
_entity.id
_entity.type
_entity.pdbx_description
1 polymer ?
#
loop_
_entity_poly.entity_id
_entity_poly.type
_entity_poly.pdbx_seq_one_letter_code
_entity_poly.pdbx_strand_id
1 'polypeptide(L)'
;MSSDAKGSHNPSVLPTPQPSAEPEDRAKADQEKSAASSEVNVKQEDDGDHQSAAAAVQQHPEAPPASAGETKENEAGGATSDVDARLERVAAETKRILDCPKDSYADILGVKSDSTERQKLDAWRDLGCLLHENSTDHKGAKKAFKTEDMGVDYKELEQVLEWDGKAVLSDPQKDDEKDANGDTGMVVDSTPVPPVSVKDIYNEATPALHQLGKDSTDPDALELLQNLNAKISTFNAAEKKTLGADGADISLDRWTIPLGFFPPHYNFVREKYKILENDRTNEEARKAIATEKQLIDNLIARDHFPQSWTVLAADEYLQMKDKEPATAAIHYPWPTDKADDGSVIIGVRKQGTGHRVLIGRQENDRTIYRLEAASEVGSSRVTQYKAMEGFKKLEKGQSEWTKEDRDDFKELLWVTKSQTKRKNTAAGKKNASADCCVNFKQKGIQILTLSSLRRVLGHGDANKMIKEVCERDGFLPPWEAGNISEFHDPSALEKDRDRRRALRDAQAASLAKNRLNQPEQSLGGPIKKENHEQLDERLGRLENDMSEMKAETTKLTQMFMAFMAAVTPILEKAK
;
A
#
# COMPACT_ATOMS: atom_id res chain seq x y z
N MET A 1 14.37 20.91 76.67
CA MET A 1 13.43 19.81 76.39
C MET A 1 13.76 19.35 74.98
N SER A 2 14.70 18.40 74.87
CA SER A 2 14.43 16.98 74.55
C SER A 2 13.98 16.81 73.10
N SER A 3 14.64 16.05 72.23
CA SER A 3 15.58 14.95 72.48
C SER A 3 16.30 14.54 71.19
N ASP A 4 17.56 14.13 71.38
CA ASP A 4 18.43 13.40 70.45
C ASP A 4 17.83 12.10 69.90
N ALA A 5 18.34 11.66 68.74
CA ALA A 5 18.67 10.24 68.52
C ALA A 5 19.82 10.09 67.50
N LYS A 6 20.98 9.70 68.03
CA LYS A 6 22.13 9.14 67.31
C LYS A 6 21.80 7.73 66.79
N GLY A 7 22.30 7.39 65.61
CA GLY A 7 22.40 6.01 65.11
C GLY A 7 23.69 5.83 64.31
N SER A 8 24.70 5.26 64.95
CA SER A 8 25.96 4.80 64.35
C SER A 8 25.89 3.28 64.22
N HIS A 9 26.19 2.70 63.05
CA HIS A 9 26.73 1.34 62.96
C HIS A 9 27.58 1.10 61.70
N ASN A 10 28.50 0.15 61.87
CA ASN A 10 29.77 -0.12 61.21
C ASN A 10 29.72 -0.62 59.75
N PRO A 11 30.88 -0.59 59.04
CA PRO A 11 31.01 -1.07 57.67
C PRO A 11 31.13 -2.61 57.62
N SER A 12 30.31 -3.26 56.79
CA SER A 12 30.45 -4.69 56.51
C SER A 12 31.51 -4.94 55.43
N VAL A 13 32.42 -5.83 55.81
CA VAL A 13 33.57 -6.34 55.06
C VAL A 13 33.10 -7.29 53.94
N LEU A 14 33.77 -7.17 52.79
CA LEU A 14 33.70 -8.02 51.60
C LEU A 14 33.97 -9.51 51.90
N PRO A 15 33.28 -10.44 51.23
CA PRO A 15 33.84 -11.74 50.92
C PRO A 15 34.44 -11.75 49.49
N THR A 16 35.72 -12.10 49.45
CA THR A 16 36.52 -12.40 48.25
C THR A 16 35.91 -13.60 47.48
N PRO A 17 35.70 -13.51 46.16
CA PRO A 17 35.36 -14.68 45.36
C PRO A 17 36.60 -15.54 45.05
N GLN A 18 36.49 -16.84 45.33
CA GLN A 18 37.43 -17.88 44.90
C GLN A 18 37.44 -18.06 43.36
N PRO A 19 38.56 -18.51 42.77
CA PRO A 19 38.70 -18.69 41.33
C PRO A 19 37.90 -19.91 40.83
N SER A 20 37.05 -19.70 39.83
CA SER A 20 36.31 -20.75 39.13
C SER A 20 37.09 -21.25 37.92
N ALA A 21 37.04 -22.57 37.71
CA ALA A 21 37.87 -23.36 36.83
C ALA A 21 37.70 -23.08 35.32
N GLU A 22 38.75 -23.46 34.58
CA GLU A 22 38.89 -23.41 33.12
C GLU A 22 37.93 -24.36 32.35
N PRO A 23 37.78 -24.18 31.02
CA PRO A 23 36.65 -24.68 30.24
C PRO A 23 37.04 -25.87 29.34
N GLU A 24 36.86 -27.09 29.83
CA GLU A 24 36.84 -28.30 28.99
C GLU A 24 35.69 -29.18 29.50
N ASP A 25 34.53 -29.14 28.82
CA ASP A 25 33.52 -30.24 28.81
C ASP A 25 32.14 -29.87 28.21
N ARG A 26 31.97 -28.68 27.60
CA ARG A 26 30.70 -28.30 26.96
C ARG A 26 30.48 -28.82 25.53
N ALA A 27 31.40 -29.63 24.98
CA ALA A 27 31.35 -30.08 23.59
C ALA A 27 30.74 -31.49 23.36
N LYS A 28 30.23 -32.15 24.41
CA LYS A 28 29.68 -33.53 24.29
C LYS A 28 28.17 -33.69 24.53
N ALA A 29 27.43 -32.61 24.81
CA ALA A 29 26.00 -32.70 25.14
C ALA A 29 25.02 -32.39 23.98
N ASP A 30 25.50 -31.84 22.85
CA ASP A 30 24.63 -31.42 21.72
C ASP A 30 24.64 -32.39 20.53
N GLN A 31 25.29 -33.56 20.63
CA GLN A 31 25.36 -34.54 19.55
C GLN A 31 24.37 -35.72 19.69
N GLU A 32 23.54 -35.74 20.74
CA GLU A 32 22.64 -36.86 21.04
C GLU A 32 21.13 -36.50 20.98
N LYS A 33 20.77 -35.38 20.33
CA LYS A 33 19.36 -34.94 20.17
C LYS A 33 18.84 -34.78 18.75
N SER A 34 19.61 -35.14 17.72
CA SER A 34 19.20 -35.03 16.31
C SER A 34 18.90 -36.35 15.59
N ALA A 35 18.71 -37.46 16.32
CA ALA A 35 18.50 -38.79 15.73
C ALA A 35 17.10 -39.39 15.97
N ALA A 36 16.10 -38.60 16.38
CA ALA A 36 14.75 -39.09 16.61
C ALA A 36 13.68 -38.09 16.13
N SER A 37 13.50 -37.96 14.83
CA SER A 37 12.27 -37.45 14.18
C SER A 37 12.36 -37.66 12.67
N SER A 38 12.27 -38.92 12.25
CA SER A 38 11.98 -39.26 10.87
C SER A 38 11.39 -40.66 10.85
N GLU A 39 10.07 -40.75 11.03
CA GLU A 39 9.25 -41.84 10.50
C GLU A 39 7.76 -41.55 10.74
N VAL A 40 6.94 -42.03 9.79
CA VAL A 40 5.49 -42.27 9.85
C VAL A 40 4.58 -41.35 9.00
N ASN A 41 4.24 -41.94 7.85
CA ASN A 41 2.95 -42.00 7.12
C ASN A 41 2.50 -40.91 6.16
N VAL A 42 2.79 -41.21 4.88
CA VAL A 42 1.92 -40.94 3.72
C VAL A 42 0.78 -41.96 3.73
N LYS A 43 -0.48 -41.48 3.71
CA LYS A 43 -1.63 -42.25 3.24
C LYS A 43 -2.13 -41.61 1.94
N GLN A 44 -2.27 -42.47 0.94
CA GLN A 44 -2.64 -42.20 -0.44
C GLN A 44 -3.91 -43.01 -0.71
N GLU A 45 -5.00 -42.33 -1.06
CA GLU A 45 -6.21 -42.80 -1.75
C GLU A 45 -6.84 -41.52 -2.35
N ASP A 46 -7.66 -41.53 -3.38
CA ASP A 46 -7.78 -42.18 -4.69
C ASP A 46 -8.90 -41.37 -5.39
N ASP A 47 -9.03 -41.52 -6.71
CA ASP A 47 -10.16 -41.09 -7.56
C ASP A 47 -10.36 -39.58 -7.82
N GLY A 48 -10.57 -39.09 -9.05
CA GLY A 48 -10.77 -39.74 -10.34
C GLY A 48 -11.12 -38.68 -11.40
N ASP A 49 -10.60 -38.87 -12.61
CA ASP A 49 -10.95 -38.14 -13.83
C ASP A 49 -12.43 -38.32 -14.21
N HIS A 50 -13.05 -37.29 -14.80
CA HIS A 50 -13.88 -37.49 -16.00
C HIS A 50 -14.07 -36.22 -16.83
N GLN A 51 -13.76 -36.34 -18.12
CA GLN A 51 -13.95 -35.38 -19.20
C GLN A 51 -15.40 -35.34 -19.71
N SER A 52 -15.79 -34.16 -20.21
CA SER A 52 -16.56 -33.81 -21.43
C SER A 52 -17.56 -34.81 -22.06
N ALA A 53 -18.79 -34.36 -22.34
CA ALA A 53 -19.29 -34.05 -23.70
C ALA A 53 -20.81 -33.77 -23.76
N ALA A 54 -21.18 -33.05 -24.83
CA ALA A 54 -22.46 -32.48 -25.25
C ALA A 54 -23.67 -33.44 -25.44
N ALA A 55 -24.90 -32.92 -25.34
CA ALA A 55 -25.75 -32.53 -26.49
C ALA A 55 -27.26 -32.43 -26.16
N ALA A 56 -27.86 -31.31 -26.58
CA ALA A 56 -29.23 -31.07 -27.10
C ALA A 56 -30.47 -31.66 -26.40
N VAL A 57 -31.47 -30.79 -26.12
CA VAL A 57 -32.82 -30.80 -26.76
C VAL A 57 -33.54 -29.48 -26.46
N GLN A 58 -34.18 -28.95 -27.52
CA GLN A 58 -35.00 -27.74 -27.61
C GLN A 58 -36.27 -27.79 -26.75
N GLN A 59 -36.75 -26.63 -26.28
CA GLN A 59 -38.12 -26.16 -26.54
C GLN A 59 -38.31 -24.71 -26.04
N HIS A 60 -38.53 -23.79 -27.00
CA HIS A 60 -39.12 -22.47 -26.77
C HIS A 60 -40.61 -22.62 -26.38
N PRO A 61 -41.17 -21.60 -25.72
CA PRO A 61 -42.40 -21.03 -26.27
C PRO A 61 -42.36 -19.51 -26.45
N GLU A 62 -43.01 -19.15 -27.55
CA GLU A 62 -43.57 -17.89 -28.04
C GLU A 62 -43.61 -16.64 -27.15
N ALA A 63 -43.22 -15.52 -27.78
CA ALA A 63 -43.59 -14.17 -27.40
C ALA A 63 -45.00 -13.80 -27.94
N PRO A 64 -45.73 -12.89 -27.25
CA PRO A 64 -46.66 -11.96 -27.88
C PRO A 64 -46.23 -10.50 -27.66
N PRO A 65 -46.80 -9.53 -28.40
CA PRO A 65 -46.00 -8.70 -29.31
C PRO A 65 -45.86 -7.24 -28.87
N ALA A 66 -44.89 -6.56 -29.51
CA ALA A 66 -44.87 -5.11 -29.61
C ALA A 66 -46.06 -4.63 -30.48
N SER A 67 -46.78 -3.60 -30.03
CA SER A 67 -47.48 -2.67 -30.92
C SER A 67 -47.67 -1.30 -30.28
N ALA A 68 -47.43 -0.30 -31.11
CA ALA A 68 -47.49 1.13 -30.89
C ALA A 68 -48.92 1.71 -30.97
N GLY A 69 -49.05 2.96 -30.48
CA GLY A 69 -49.82 4.01 -31.14
C GLY A 69 -51.25 4.31 -30.64
N GLU A 70 -51.38 5.47 -29.98
CA GLU A 70 -52.51 6.44 -29.91
C GLU A 70 -53.91 5.91 -29.49
N THR A 71 -54.68 6.57 -28.60
CA THR A 71 -55.34 7.87 -28.83
C THR A 71 -56.00 8.36 -27.53
N LYS A 72 -56.11 9.69 -27.34
CA LYS A 72 -56.94 10.34 -26.30
C LYS A 72 -58.42 9.99 -26.46
N GLU A 73 -59.12 9.74 -25.35
CA GLU A 73 -60.47 10.28 -25.04
C GLU A 73 -60.89 9.95 -23.59
N ASN A 74 -61.87 10.70 -23.08
CA ASN A 74 -62.04 11.15 -21.70
C ASN A 74 -62.79 10.21 -20.73
N GLU A 75 -62.62 10.56 -19.45
CA GLU A 75 -63.59 10.56 -18.34
C GLU A 75 -63.90 9.30 -17.50
N ALA A 76 -63.44 9.39 -16.25
CA ALA A 76 -64.18 9.16 -15.00
C ALA A 76 -64.74 7.74 -14.73
N GLY A 77 -63.88 6.86 -14.18
CA GLY A 77 -64.35 5.63 -13.52
C GLY A 77 -63.30 4.59 -13.08
N GLY A 78 -62.00 4.91 -13.00
CA GLY A 78 -60.92 3.90 -13.05
C GLY A 78 -59.95 3.80 -11.87
N ALA A 79 -60.37 4.03 -10.62
CA ALA A 79 -59.43 3.94 -9.48
C ALA A 79 -59.21 2.51 -8.96
N THR A 80 -60.17 1.58 -9.12
CA THR A 80 -60.06 0.21 -8.57
C THR A 80 -59.37 -0.76 -9.52
N SER A 81 -59.53 -0.64 -10.84
CA SER A 81 -58.91 -1.59 -11.77
C SER A 81 -57.39 -1.42 -11.93
N ASP A 82 -56.88 -0.21 -11.68
CA ASP A 82 -55.47 0.11 -11.88
C ASP A 82 -54.59 -0.40 -10.71
N VAL A 83 -55.15 -0.41 -9.50
CA VAL A 83 -54.51 -1.00 -8.31
C VAL A 83 -54.44 -2.52 -8.43
N ASP A 84 -55.53 -3.16 -8.89
CA ASP A 84 -55.57 -4.60 -9.11
C ASP A 84 -54.58 -5.02 -10.21
N ALA A 85 -54.52 -4.28 -11.32
CA ALA A 85 -53.55 -4.53 -12.40
C ALA A 85 -52.09 -4.38 -11.93
N ARG A 86 -51.81 -3.39 -11.07
CA ARG A 86 -50.48 -3.19 -10.49
C ARG A 86 -50.10 -4.31 -9.52
N LEU A 87 -51.02 -4.78 -8.69
CA LEU A 87 -50.79 -5.91 -7.78
C LEU A 87 -50.53 -7.22 -8.55
N GLU A 88 -51.26 -7.48 -9.62
CA GLU A 88 -51.01 -8.61 -10.52
C GLU A 88 -49.62 -8.53 -11.15
N ARG A 89 -49.21 -7.34 -11.60
CA ARG A 89 -47.87 -7.10 -12.14
C ARG A 89 -46.78 -7.35 -11.10
N VAL A 90 -46.95 -6.86 -9.86
CA VAL A 90 -46.01 -7.11 -8.76
C VAL A 90 -45.89 -8.61 -8.49
N ALA A 91 -47.00 -9.34 -8.44
CA ALA A 91 -47.00 -10.77 -8.19
C ALA A 91 -46.31 -11.55 -9.32
N ALA A 92 -46.56 -11.18 -10.58
CA ALA A 92 -45.94 -11.78 -11.75
C ALA A 92 -44.42 -11.56 -11.78
N GLU A 93 -43.97 -10.31 -11.57
CA GLU A 93 -42.54 -9.95 -11.55
C GLU A 93 -41.80 -10.58 -10.37
N THR A 94 -42.42 -10.57 -9.18
CA THR A 94 -41.86 -11.25 -8.00
C THR A 94 -41.63 -12.73 -8.27
N LYS A 95 -42.61 -13.41 -8.88
CA LYS A 95 -42.49 -14.83 -9.22
C LYS A 95 -41.40 -15.05 -10.27
N ARG A 96 -41.38 -14.23 -11.32
CA ARG A 96 -40.40 -14.30 -12.41
C ARG A 96 -38.97 -14.22 -11.87
N ILE A 97 -38.67 -13.23 -11.03
CA ILE A 97 -37.32 -13.03 -10.47
C ILE A 97 -36.90 -14.20 -9.57
N LEU A 98 -37.82 -14.71 -8.74
CA LEU A 98 -37.52 -15.82 -7.83
C LEU A 98 -37.30 -17.15 -8.55
N ASP A 99 -37.86 -17.31 -9.76
CA ASP A 99 -37.69 -18.48 -10.60
C ASP A 99 -36.44 -18.38 -11.54
N CYS A 100 -35.81 -17.20 -11.64
CA CYS A 100 -34.59 -17.00 -12.43
C CYS A 100 -33.34 -17.56 -11.72
N PRO A 101 -32.36 -18.11 -12.47
CA PRO A 101 -31.03 -18.40 -11.92
C PRO A 101 -30.38 -17.11 -11.39
N LYS A 102 -29.70 -17.20 -10.23
CA LYS A 102 -29.08 -16.04 -9.57
C LYS A 102 -28.06 -15.30 -10.45
N ASP A 103 -27.43 -16.01 -11.37
CA ASP A 103 -26.36 -15.48 -12.23
C ASP A 103 -26.89 -14.95 -13.58
N SER A 104 -28.21 -14.99 -13.81
CA SER A 104 -28.82 -14.55 -15.08
C SER A 104 -29.42 -13.14 -14.97
N TYR A 105 -28.55 -12.13 -14.91
CA TYR A 105 -28.95 -10.73 -14.65
C TYR A 105 -29.90 -10.14 -15.70
N ALA A 106 -29.68 -10.46 -16.97
CA ALA A 106 -30.55 -10.01 -18.05
C ALA A 106 -31.97 -10.57 -17.87
N ASP A 107 -32.07 -11.84 -17.50
CA ASP A 107 -33.36 -12.46 -17.19
C ASP A 107 -33.97 -11.83 -15.95
N ILE A 108 -33.22 -11.62 -14.86
CA ILE A 108 -33.72 -10.97 -13.62
C ILE A 108 -34.30 -9.58 -13.93
N LEU A 109 -33.59 -8.76 -14.72
CA LEU A 109 -34.04 -7.42 -15.11
C LEU A 109 -35.13 -7.43 -16.20
N GLY A 110 -35.41 -8.58 -16.82
CA GLY A 110 -36.39 -8.69 -17.91
C GLY A 110 -35.91 -8.02 -19.21
N VAL A 111 -34.59 -7.92 -19.41
CA VAL A 111 -33.95 -7.31 -20.59
C VAL A 111 -33.19 -8.35 -21.39
N LYS A 112 -32.83 -8.03 -22.63
CA LYS A 112 -31.99 -8.92 -23.45
C LYS A 112 -30.55 -8.91 -22.94
N SER A 113 -29.81 -10.01 -23.13
CA SER A 113 -28.41 -10.13 -22.71
C SER A 113 -27.45 -9.16 -23.41
N ASP A 114 -27.82 -8.68 -24.61
CA ASP A 114 -27.11 -7.67 -25.40
C ASP A 114 -27.60 -6.23 -25.15
N SER A 115 -28.47 -6.02 -24.16
CA SER A 115 -28.99 -4.69 -23.83
C SER A 115 -27.87 -3.77 -23.36
N THR A 116 -27.97 -2.49 -23.73
CA THR A 116 -27.04 -1.46 -23.28
C THR A 116 -27.12 -1.25 -21.76
N GLU A 117 -26.04 -0.76 -21.14
CA GLU A 117 -26.01 -0.44 -19.71
C GLU A 117 -27.15 0.50 -19.31
N ARG A 118 -27.48 1.49 -20.15
CA ARG A 118 -28.62 2.38 -19.93
C ARG A 118 -29.96 1.64 -19.86
N GLN A 119 -30.18 0.68 -20.76
CA GLN A 119 -31.41 -0.12 -20.75
C GLN A 119 -31.50 -1.05 -19.53
N LYS A 120 -30.37 -1.60 -19.09
CA LYS A 120 -30.31 -2.41 -17.86
C LYS A 120 -30.64 -1.55 -16.63
N LEU A 121 -30.11 -0.33 -16.60
CA LEU A 121 -30.31 0.64 -15.52
C LEU A 121 -31.76 1.15 -15.47
N ASP A 122 -32.36 1.48 -16.62
CA ASP A 122 -33.77 1.88 -16.69
C ASP A 122 -34.69 0.72 -16.24
N ALA A 123 -34.41 -0.50 -16.69
CA ALA A 123 -35.14 -1.69 -16.26
C ALA A 123 -34.96 -1.97 -14.75
N TRP A 124 -33.76 -1.76 -14.20
CA TRP A 124 -33.50 -1.87 -12.77
C TRP A 124 -34.31 -0.85 -11.97
N ARG A 125 -34.33 0.42 -12.37
CA ARG A 125 -35.11 1.46 -11.71
C ARG A 125 -36.59 1.17 -11.73
N ASP A 126 -37.12 0.77 -12.89
CA ASP A 126 -38.54 0.43 -13.04
C ASP A 126 -38.91 -0.78 -12.17
N LEU A 127 -38.08 -1.83 -12.18
CA LEU A 127 -38.30 -3.04 -11.40
C LEU A 127 -38.19 -2.79 -9.90
N GLY A 128 -37.18 -2.02 -9.50
CA GLY A 128 -36.99 -1.67 -8.11
C GLY A 128 -38.07 -0.73 -7.59
N CYS A 129 -38.53 0.25 -8.36
CA CYS A 129 -39.71 1.05 -8.01
C CYS A 129 -40.98 0.20 -7.89
N LEU A 130 -41.12 -0.85 -8.70
CA LEU A 130 -42.26 -1.75 -8.63
C LEU A 130 -42.24 -2.64 -7.38
N LEU A 131 -41.06 -3.09 -6.95
CA LEU A 131 -40.87 -4.06 -5.88
C LEU A 131 -40.44 -3.44 -4.54
N HIS A 132 -40.20 -2.13 -4.50
CA HIS A 132 -39.78 -1.42 -3.30
C HIS A 132 -40.80 -1.57 -2.17
N GLU A 133 -40.34 -1.62 -0.92
CA GLU A 133 -41.22 -1.79 0.24
C GLU A 133 -42.17 -0.60 0.45
N ASN A 134 -41.79 0.60 -0.02
CA ASN A 134 -42.67 1.78 -0.02
C ASN A 134 -43.73 1.75 -1.15
N SER A 135 -43.62 0.81 -2.10
CA SER A 135 -44.46 0.73 -3.30
C SER A 135 -45.44 -0.44 -3.29
N THR A 136 -45.14 -1.50 -2.54
CA THR A 136 -45.99 -2.70 -2.45
C THR A 136 -45.80 -3.50 -1.17
N ASP A 137 -46.90 -4.02 -0.62
CA ASP A 137 -46.91 -4.92 0.55
C ASP A 137 -46.79 -6.41 0.18
N HIS A 138 -46.49 -6.73 -1.08
CA HIS A 138 -46.42 -8.12 -1.54
C HIS A 138 -45.30 -8.89 -0.81
N LYS A 139 -45.66 -9.98 -0.12
CA LYS A 139 -44.76 -10.74 0.78
C LYS A 139 -43.49 -11.27 0.10
N GLY A 140 -43.51 -11.47 -1.21
CA GLY A 140 -42.33 -11.91 -1.98
C GLY A 140 -41.49 -10.78 -2.56
N ALA A 141 -42.01 -9.55 -2.64
CA ALA A 141 -41.34 -8.42 -3.32
C ALA A 141 -40.00 -8.08 -2.64
N LYS A 142 -39.97 -8.02 -1.31
CA LYS A 142 -38.72 -7.81 -0.54
C LYS A 142 -37.67 -8.88 -0.78
N LYS A 143 -38.08 -10.13 -1.04
CA LYS A 143 -37.15 -11.23 -1.34
C LYS A 143 -36.63 -11.14 -2.77
N ALA A 144 -37.50 -10.78 -3.72
CA ALA A 144 -37.13 -10.56 -5.11
C ALA A 144 -36.24 -9.32 -5.29
N PHE A 145 -36.46 -8.26 -4.50
CA PHE A 145 -35.65 -7.04 -4.53
C PHE A 145 -34.24 -7.23 -3.92
N LYS A 146 -34.09 -8.17 -2.98
CA LYS A 146 -32.82 -8.48 -2.29
C LYS A 146 -31.95 -9.52 -2.99
N THR A 147 -32.15 -9.81 -4.27
CA THR A 147 -31.19 -10.63 -5.01
C THR A 147 -29.85 -9.88 -5.08
N GLU A 148 -28.91 -10.27 -4.21
CA GLU A 148 -27.68 -9.54 -3.80
C GLU A 148 -26.65 -9.22 -4.89
N ASP A 149 -26.91 -9.58 -6.14
CA ASP A 149 -26.00 -9.29 -7.25
C ASP A 149 -26.86 -9.10 -8.51
N MET A 150 -26.96 -7.89 -9.02
CA MET A 150 -27.74 -7.59 -10.24
C MET A 150 -26.90 -7.02 -11.37
N GLY A 151 -25.56 -6.99 -11.21
CA GLY A 151 -24.65 -6.49 -12.23
C GLY A 151 -24.82 -5.00 -12.57
N VAL A 152 -25.48 -4.23 -11.69
CA VAL A 152 -25.71 -2.78 -11.79
C VAL A 152 -24.74 -2.06 -10.84
N ASP A 153 -24.28 -0.87 -11.21
CA ASP A 153 -23.35 -0.08 -10.38
C ASP A 153 -23.96 0.22 -9.00
N TYR A 154 -23.15 0.14 -7.95
CA TYR A 154 -23.61 0.25 -6.55
C TYR A 154 -24.35 1.57 -6.28
N LYS A 155 -23.93 2.64 -6.98
CA LYS A 155 -24.54 3.97 -6.94
C LYS A 155 -25.99 4.00 -7.43
N GLU A 156 -26.33 3.15 -8.39
CA GLU A 156 -27.66 3.06 -9.00
C GLU A 156 -28.57 2.12 -8.20
N LEU A 157 -27.99 1.15 -7.50
CA LEU A 157 -28.68 0.35 -6.48
C LEU A 157 -29.15 1.24 -5.33
N GLU A 158 -28.28 2.14 -4.86
CA GLU A 158 -28.56 3.01 -3.70
C GLU A 158 -29.69 4.01 -3.97
N GLN A 159 -29.78 4.58 -5.18
CA GLN A 159 -30.88 5.48 -5.57
C GLN A 159 -32.27 4.84 -5.47
N VAL A 160 -32.35 3.54 -5.74
CA VAL A 160 -33.61 2.79 -5.70
C VAL A 160 -33.89 2.25 -4.30
N LEU A 161 -32.85 1.92 -3.53
CA LEU A 161 -32.94 1.55 -2.11
C LEU A 161 -33.40 2.70 -1.22
N GLU A 162 -32.99 3.94 -1.52
CA GLU A 162 -33.38 5.15 -0.78
C GLU A 162 -34.69 5.78 -1.30
N TRP A 163 -35.39 5.13 -2.24
CA TRP A 163 -36.56 5.71 -2.89
C TRP A 163 -37.80 5.78 -1.97
N ASP A 164 -38.40 6.97 -1.88
CA ASP A 164 -39.51 7.29 -0.97
C ASP A 164 -40.89 6.80 -1.45
N GLY A 165 -40.96 6.19 -2.64
CA GLY A 165 -42.19 5.67 -3.23
C GLY A 165 -43.03 6.70 -4.02
N LYS A 166 -42.59 7.96 -4.14
CA LYS A 166 -43.43 9.05 -4.70
C LYS A 166 -42.97 9.58 -6.07
N ALA A 167 -41.67 9.54 -6.39
CA ALA A 167 -41.13 10.08 -7.65
C ALA A 167 -40.88 8.99 -8.72
N VAL A 168 -41.11 9.27 -10.01
CA VAL A 168 -40.73 8.34 -11.10
C VAL A 168 -39.25 8.53 -11.42
N LEU A 169 -38.42 7.51 -11.19
CA LEU A 169 -36.95 7.56 -11.41
C LEU A 169 -36.52 7.53 -12.89
N SER A 170 -37.46 7.49 -13.83
CA SER A 170 -37.24 7.04 -15.21
C SER A 170 -36.95 8.14 -16.25
N ASP A 171 -36.66 9.40 -15.90
CA ASP A 171 -36.37 10.42 -16.94
C ASP A 171 -35.26 11.44 -16.55
N PRO A 172 -33.98 11.15 -16.87
CA PRO A 172 -32.88 12.09 -16.66
C PRO A 172 -32.83 13.23 -17.69
N GLN A 173 -33.70 13.23 -18.71
CA GLN A 173 -33.55 14.09 -19.88
C GLN A 173 -34.37 15.39 -19.83
N LYS A 174 -35.08 15.66 -18.73
CA LYS A 174 -35.82 16.91 -18.52
C LYS A 174 -35.08 17.97 -17.69
N ASP A 175 -33.92 17.65 -17.12
CA ASP A 175 -33.19 18.60 -16.26
C ASP A 175 -32.16 19.47 -17.03
N ASP A 176 -31.96 19.24 -18.34
CA ASP A 176 -30.93 19.93 -19.12
C ASP A 176 -31.45 21.01 -20.09
N GLU A 177 -32.76 21.24 -20.21
CA GLU A 177 -33.30 22.35 -21.02
C GLU A 177 -33.96 23.42 -20.15
N LYS A 178 -33.14 24.43 -19.81
CA LYS A 178 -33.47 25.82 -19.43
C LYS A 178 -34.95 26.14 -19.17
N ASP A 179 -35.22 26.60 -17.94
CA ASP A 179 -36.12 27.74 -17.73
C ASP A 179 -35.41 28.85 -16.94
N ALA A 180 -35.32 30.01 -17.60
CA ALA A 180 -34.69 31.23 -17.11
C ALA A 180 -35.64 32.07 -16.23
N ASN A 181 -36.59 31.44 -15.56
CA ASN A 181 -37.43 32.08 -14.55
C ASN A 181 -37.35 31.25 -13.27
N GLY A 182 -36.87 31.88 -12.19
CA GLY A 182 -36.73 31.23 -10.89
C GLY A 182 -38.05 30.67 -10.36
N ASP A 183 -37.90 29.72 -9.43
CA ASP A 183 -38.89 28.93 -8.69
C ASP A 183 -39.26 27.60 -9.40
N THR A 184 -38.99 26.39 -8.90
CA THR A 184 -38.68 25.90 -7.55
C THR A 184 -37.84 24.62 -7.73
N GLY A 185 -36.59 24.59 -7.26
CA GLY A 185 -35.84 23.34 -7.19
C GLY A 185 -36.55 22.37 -6.25
N MET A 186 -36.70 21.11 -6.64
CA MET A 186 -37.36 20.10 -5.82
C MET A 186 -36.75 20.09 -4.41
N VAL A 187 -37.59 20.35 -3.41
CA VAL A 187 -37.22 20.28 -2.00
C VAL A 187 -37.02 18.80 -1.68
N VAL A 188 -35.78 18.32 -1.81
CA VAL A 188 -35.37 17.08 -1.13
C VAL A 188 -35.69 17.31 0.33
N ASP A 189 -36.60 16.51 0.89
CA ASP A 189 -37.04 16.61 2.29
C ASP A 189 -35.78 16.66 3.16
N SER A 190 -35.42 17.86 3.58
CA SER A 190 -34.13 18.09 4.22
C SER A 190 -34.22 17.46 5.59
N THR A 191 -33.36 16.47 5.86
CA THR A 191 -33.28 15.82 7.16
C THR A 191 -33.22 16.91 8.22
N PRO A 192 -34.08 16.90 9.25
CA PRO A 192 -34.14 18.01 10.19
C PRO A 192 -32.77 18.21 10.86
N VAL A 193 -32.42 19.47 11.15
CA VAL A 193 -31.13 19.78 11.78
C VAL A 193 -30.97 18.99 13.08
N PRO A 194 -29.87 18.23 13.25
CA PRO A 194 -29.69 17.39 14.43
C PRO A 194 -29.55 18.25 15.70
N PRO A 195 -30.12 17.79 16.82
CA PRO A 195 -29.99 18.47 18.11
C PRO A 195 -28.54 18.41 18.60
N VAL A 196 -28.21 19.28 19.57
CA VAL A 196 -26.84 19.43 20.09
C VAL A 196 -26.27 18.10 20.59
N SER A 197 -27.08 17.28 21.28
CA SER A 197 -26.66 15.97 21.78
C SER A 197 -26.24 15.00 20.67
N VAL A 198 -26.88 15.05 19.51
CA VAL A 198 -26.51 14.23 18.35
C VAL A 198 -25.23 14.78 17.68
N LYS A 199 -25.10 16.11 17.61
CA LYS A 199 -23.85 16.75 17.13
C LYS A 199 -22.65 16.42 18.00
N ASP A 200 -22.83 16.33 19.33
CA ASP A 200 -21.77 15.89 20.24
C ASP A 200 -21.35 14.44 19.97
N ILE A 201 -22.31 13.57 19.65
CA ILE A 201 -22.02 12.19 19.22
C ILE A 201 -21.25 12.18 17.88
N TYR A 202 -21.59 13.06 16.94
CA TYR A 202 -20.80 13.17 15.70
C TYR A 202 -19.35 13.63 15.96
N ASN A 203 -19.14 14.54 16.91
CA ASN A 203 -17.79 14.91 17.33
C ASN A 203 -17.04 13.72 17.95
N GLU A 204 -17.72 12.91 18.78
CA GLU A 204 -17.17 11.66 19.35
C GLU A 204 -16.86 10.61 18.27
N ALA A 205 -17.68 10.55 17.21
CA ALA A 205 -17.53 9.63 16.08
C ALA A 205 -16.42 10.02 15.10
N THR A 206 -16.05 11.30 15.02
CA THR A 206 -15.15 11.83 13.99
C THR A 206 -13.80 11.10 13.94
N PRO A 207 -13.09 10.82 15.06
CA PRO A 207 -11.83 10.08 15.02
C PRO A 207 -11.98 8.66 14.46
N ALA A 208 -13.07 7.96 14.78
CA ALA A 208 -13.35 6.62 14.28
C ALA A 208 -13.64 6.64 12.78
N LEU A 209 -14.38 7.64 12.31
CA LEU A 209 -14.66 7.81 10.89
C LEU A 209 -13.39 8.15 10.09
N HIS A 210 -12.50 8.98 10.64
CA HIS A 210 -11.18 9.23 10.05
C HIS A 210 -10.30 7.99 10.04
N GLN A 211 -10.41 7.12 11.04
CA GLN A 211 -9.74 5.82 11.06
C GLN A 211 -10.29 4.92 9.94
N LEU A 212 -11.59 4.92 9.69
CA LEU A 212 -12.18 4.19 8.54
C LEU A 212 -11.73 4.72 7.19
N GLY A 213 -11.44 6.03 7.09
CA GLY A 213 -10.79 6.61 5.91
C GLY A 213 -9.41 6.01 5.63
N LYS A 214 -8.69 5.58 6.68
CA LYS A 214 -7.36 4.94 6.58
C LYS A 214 -7.47 3.43 6.37
N ASP A 215 -8.32 2.77 7.14
CA ASP A 215 -8.63 1.34 7.06
C ASP A 215 -10.15 1.14 7.17
N SER A 216 -10.78 0.80 6.04
CA SER A 216 -12.24 0.71 5.92
C SER A 216 -12.83 -0.50 6.65
N THR A 217 -11.98 -1.40 7.14
CA THR A 217 -12.36 -2.65 7.81
C THR A 217 -11.94 -2.69 9.27
N ASP A 218 -11.47 -1.56 9.82
CA ASP A 218 -11.01 -1.45 11.21
C ASP A 218 -12.13 -1.85 12.18
N PRO A 219 -12.00 -2.97 12.90
CA PRO A 219 -13.08 -3.52 13.71
C PRO A 219 -13.40 -2.64 14.91
N ASP A 220 -12.38 -2.01 15.50
CA ASP A 220 -12.54 -1.15 16.68
C ASP A 220 -13.30 0.14 16.31
N ALA A 221 -13.00 0.72 15.14
CA ALA A 221 -13.70 1.89 14.63
C ALA A 221 -15.15 1.56 14.26
N LEU A 222 -15.40 0.41 13.62
CA LEU A 222 -16.76 -0.04 13.30
C LEU A 222 -17.59 -0.30 14.56
N GLU A 223 -17.03 -1.01 15.55
CA GLU A 223 -17.71 -1.27 16.82
C GLU A 223 -18.03 0.03 17.57
N LEU A 224 -17.09 0.97 17.62
CA LEU A 224 -17.31 2.28 18.23
C LEU A 224 -18.46 3.02 17.54
N LEU A 225 -18.47 3.09 16.21
CA LEU A 225 -19.54 3.78 15.48
C LEU A 225 -20.90 3.07 15.62
N GLN A 226 -20.94 1.74 15.68
CA GLN A 226 -22.16 0.99 15.99
C GLN A 226 -22.70 1.35 17.39
N ASN A 227 -21.82 1.42 18.39
CA ASN A 227 -22.19 1.83 19.74
C ASN A 227 -22.70 3.28 19.78
N LEU A 228 -22.10 4.18 19.02
CA LEU A 228 -22.57 5.58 18.89
C LEU A 228 -23.91 5.67 18.18
N ASN A 229 -24.14 4.88 17.12
CA ASN A 229 -25.45 4.78 16.48
C ASN A 229 -26.51 4.26 17.44
N ALA A 230 -26.20 3.29 18.30
CA ALA A 230 -27.13 2.84 19.34
C ALA A 230 -27.49 3.95 20.34
N LYS A 231 -26.54 4.84 20.68
CA LYS A 231 -26.83 6.05 21.50
C LYS A 231 -27.80 7.00 20.76
N ILE A 232 -27.59 7.22 19.45
CA ILE A 232 -28.48 8.05 18.63
C ILE A 232 -29.88 7.45 18.55
N SER A 233 -30.01 6.14 18.27
CA SER A 233 -31.32 5.48 18.23
C SER A 233 -32.04 5.52 19.57
N THR A 234 -31.30 5.43 20.69
CA THR A 234 -31.87 5.60 22.04
C THR A 234 -32.39 7.03 22.25
N PHE A 235 -31.64 8.03 21.79
CA PHE A 235 -32.07 9.43 21.80
C PHE A 235 -33.36 9.62 20.98
N ASN A 236 -33.39 9.13 19.75
CA ASN A 236 -34.56 9.22 18.86
C ASN A 236 -35.79 8.55 19.47
N ALA A 237 -35.63 7.38 20.11
CA ALA A 237 -36.70 6.68 20.80
C ALA A 237 -37.27 7.51 21.97
N ALA A 238 -36.40 8.17 22.74
CA ALA A 238 -36.81 9.04 23.85
C ALA A 238 -37.52 10.31 23.35
N GLU A 239 -37.03 10.91 22.27
CA GLU A 239 -37.65 12.09 21.64
C GLU A 239 -39.04 11.75 21.07
N LYS A 240 -39.14 10.64 20.34
CA LYS A 240 -40.41 10.09 19.84
C LYS A 240 -41.43 9.89 20.96
N LYS A 241 -41.01 9.35 22.10
CA LYS A 241 -41.87 9.16 23.28
C LYS A 241 -42.32 10.49 23.89
N THR A 242 -41.44 11.49 23.93
CA THR A 242 -41.73 12.82 24.49
C THR A 242 -42.76 13.57 23.65
N LEU A 243 -42.67 13.44 22.32
CA LEU A 243 -43.55 14.14 21.38
C LEU A 243 -44.91 13.44 21.14
N GLY A 244 -45.07 12.19 21.59
CA GLY A 244 -46.35 11.49 21.53
C GLY A 244 -46.86 11.32 20.10
N ALA A 245 -48.08 11.82 19.81
CA ALA A 245 -48.67 11.76 18.47
C ALA A 245 -47.86 12.56 17.43
N ASP A 246 -47.24 13.67 17.84
CA ASP A 246 -46.43 14.53 16.97
C ASP A 246 -45.04 13.93 16.69
N GLY A 247 -44.64 12.89 17.42
CA GLY A 247 -43.39 12.16 17.24
C GLY A 247 -43.49 10.93 16.33
N ALA A 248 -44.67 10.64 15.77
CA ALA A 248 -44.92 9.42 14.99
C ALA A 248 -43.93 9.25 13.82
N ASP A 249 -43.54 10.36 13.20
CA ASP A 249 -42.66 10.42 12.02
C ASP A 249 -41.16 10.37 12.34
N ILE A 250 -40.78 10.30 13.63
CA ILE A 250 -39.37 10.14 14.02
C ILE A 250 -38.98 8.67 13.83
N SER A 251 -38.15 8.41 12.81
CA SER A 251 -37.48 7.12 12.62
C SER A 251 -36.40 6.92 13.68
N LEU A 252 -36.20 5.67 14.13
CA LEU A 252 -35.10 5.32 15.05
C LEU A 252 -33.73 5.51 14.39
N ASP A 253 -33.69 5.45 13.07
CA ASP A 253 -32.47 5.60 12.27
C ASP A 253 -32.19 7.05 11.88
N ARG A 254 -33.08 7.98 12.27
CA ARG A 254 -32.89 9.41 12.02
C ARG A 254 -31.54 9.85 12.59
N TRP A 255 -30.74 10.55 11.79
CA TRP A 255 -29.40 11.02 12.17
C TRP A 255 -28.35 9.94 12.46
N THR A 256 -28.65 8.65 12.29
CA THR A 256 -27.63 7.60 12.44
C THR A 256 -26.56 7.73 11.37
N ILE A 257 -25.34 7.31 11.69
CA ILE A 257 -24.20 7.33 10.77
C ILE A 257 -24.33 6.12 9.84
N PRO A 258 -24.44 6.30 8.51
CA PRO A 258 -24.63 5.22 7.56
C PRO A 258 -23.33 4.43 7.36
N LEU A 259 -23.17 3.36 8.14
CA LEU A 259 -22.00 2.47 8.06
C LEU A 259 -21.95 1.63 6.78
N GLY A 260 -23.07 1.54 6.05
CA GLY A 260 -23.09 0.96 4.70
C GLY A 260 -22.50 1.89 3.64
N PHE A 261 -22.45 3.20 3.91
CA PHE A 261 -22.03 4.20 2.94
C PHE A 261 -20.58 4.63 3.14
N PHE A 262 -20.22 5.19 4.29
CA PHE A 262 -18.89 5.80 4.46
C PHE A 262 -17.70 4.85 4.21
N PRO A 263 -17.64 3.63 4.79
CA PRO A 263 -16.47 2.76 4.62
C PRO A 263 -16.22 2.29 3.17
N PRO A 264 -17.23 1.79 2.41
CA PRO A 264 -17.03 1.42 1.01
C PRO A 264 -16.59 2.60 0.15
N HIS A 265 -17.20 3.77 0.34
CA HIS A 265 -16.90 4.96 -0.45
C HIS A 265 -15.49 5.51 -0.14
N TYR A 266 -15.07 5.50 1.14
CA TYR A 266 -13.69 5.81 1.50
C TYR A 266 -12.69 4.82 0.91
N ASN A 267 -13.00 3.51 0.90
CA ASN A 267 -12.12 2.53 0.27
C ASN A 267 -11.97 2.82 -1.22
N PHE A 268 -13.07 3.09 -1.92
CA PHE A 268 -13.05 3.42 -3.34
C PHE A 268 -12.15 4.63 -3.63
N VAL A 269 -12.34 5.75 -2.91
CA VAL A 269 -11.51 6.94 -3.07
C VAL A 269 -10.04 6.65 -2.79
N ARG A 270 -9.74 5.87 -1.74
CA ARG A 270 -8.38 5.46 -1.39
C ARG A 270 -7.71 4.63 -2.48
N GLU A 271 -8.44 3.73 -3.13
CA GLU A 271 -7.91 2.98 -4.28
C GLU A 271 -7.56 3.90 -5.45
N LYS A 272 -8.40 4.89 -5.73
CA LYS A 272 -8.12 5.88 -6.78
C LYS A 272 -6.94 6.79 -6.43
N TYR A 273 -6.77 7.17 -5.16
CA TYR A 273 -5.58 7.88 -4.70
C TYR A 273 -4.30 7.08 -4.96
N LYS A 274 -4.27 5.76 -4.70
CA LYS A 274 -3.12 4.90 -5.01
C LYS A 274 -2.79 4.86 -6.51
N ILE A 275 -3.81 4.96 -7.38
CA ILE A 275 -3.59 5.09 -8.83
C ILE A 275 -2.87 6.42 -9.10
N LEU A 276 -3.33 7.53 -8.50
CA LEU A 276 -2.72 8.85 -8.67
C LEU A 276 -1.31 8.99 -8.10
N GLU A 277 -0.96 8.22 -7.06
CA GLU A 277 0.41 8.13 -6.55
C GLU A 277 1.38 7.55 -7.61
N ASN A 278 0.90 6.66 -8.48
CA ASN A 278 1.69 6.05 -9.56
C ASN A 278 1.61 6.83 -10.87
N ASP A 279 0.43 7.37 -11.20
CA ASP A 279 0.16 8.16 -12.41
C ASP A 279 -0.66 9.41 -12.05
N ARG A 280 0.05 10.53 -11.87
CA ARG A 280 -0.54 11.81 -11.44
C ARG A 280 -1.49 12.42 -12.48
N THR A 281 -1.38 11.97 -13.74
CA THR A 281 -2.16 12.44 -14.89
C THR A 281 -3.35 11.56 -15.22
N ASN A 282 -3.66 10.57 -14.38
CA ASN A 282 -4.77 9.66 -14.61
C ASN A 282 -6.13 10.39 -14.48
N GLU A 283 -6.69 10.81 -15.60
CA GLU A 283 -7.97 11.54 -15.67
C GLU A 283 -9.17 10.70 -15.21
N GLU A 284 -9.13 9.38 -15.44
CA GLU A 284 -10.20 8.48 -15.00
C GLU A 284 -10.28 8.43 -13.47
N ALA A 285 -9.14 8.27 -12.78
CA ALA A 285 -9.06 8.30 -11.33
C ALA A 285 -9.47 9.67 -10.77
N ARG A 286 -9.04 10.77 -11.41
CA ARG A 286 -9.45 12.14 -11.03
C ARG A 286 -10.98 12.31 -11.11
N LYS A 287 -11.59 11.89 -12.21
CA LYS A 287 -13.05 11.96 -12.41
C LYS A 287 -13.81 11.08 -11.42
N ALA A 288 -13.30 9.88 -11.14
CA ALA A 288 -13.88 8.97 -10.16
C ALA A 288 -13.85 9.59 -8.75
N ILE A 289 -12.72 10.16 -8.32
CA ILE A 289 -12.61 10.86 -7.02
C ILE A 289 -13.56 12.05 -6.95
N ALA A 290 -13.66 12.86 -8.01
CA ALA A 290 -14.56 14.01 -8.03
C ALA A 290 -16.04 13.59 -7.90
N THR A 291 -16.42 12.53 -8.61
CA THR A 291 -17.77 11.96 -8.55
C THR A 291 -18.09 11.45 -7.15
N GLU A 292 -17.14 10.72 -6.55
CA GLU A 292 -17.31 10.12 -5.24
C GLU A 292 -17.36 11.17 -4.13
N LYS A 293 -16.46 12.15 -4.21
CA LYS A 293 -16.46 13.32 -3.32
C LYS A 293 -17.80 14.04 -3.35
N GLN A 294 -18.38 14.25 -4.53
CA GLN A 294 -19.68 14.90 -4.64
C GLN A 294 -20.80 14.10 -3.96
N LEU A 295 -20.77 12.77 -4.04
CA LEU A 295 -21.76 11.92 -3.34
C LEU A 295 -21.61 12.04 -1.83
N ILE A 296 -20.39 11.95 -1.32
CA ILE A 296 -20.09 12.10 0.10
C ILE A 296 -20.50 13.50 0.59
N ASP A 297 -20.16 14.55 -0.15
CA ASP A 297 -20.48 15.94 0.21
C ASP A 297 -21.99 16.20 0.19
N ASN A 298 -22.71 15.63 -0.77
CA ASN A 298 -24.18 15.70 -0.83
C ASN A 298 -24.82 15.02 0.38
N LEU A 299 -24.35 13.83 0.76
CA LEU A 299 -24.83 13.13 1.95
C LEU A 299 -24.55 13.95 3.22
N ILE A 300 -23.33 14.46 3.36
CA ILE A 300 -22.93 15.32 4.49
C ILE A 300 -23.83 16.55 4.60
N ALA A 301 -24.13 17.20 3.46
CA ALA A 301 -24.99 18.37 3.43
C ALA A 301 -26.45 18.03 3.76
N ARG A 302 -26.99 16.96 3.15
CA ARG A 302 -28.38 16.48 3.33
C ARG A 302 -28.67 16.11 4.78
N ASP A 303 -27.75 15.36 5.39
CA ASP A 303 -27.96 14.75 6.71
C ASP A 303 -27.24 15.51 7.84
N HIS A 304 -26.70 16.69 7.53
CA HIS A 304 -26.05 17.60 8.47
C HIS A 304 -24.87 16.97 9.25
N PHE A 305 -24.13 16.06 8.59
CA PHE A 305 -22.92 15.49 9.17
C PHE A 305 -21.79 16.53 9.24
N PRO A 306 -20.75 16.31 10.06
CA PRO A 306 -19.57 17.17 10.09
C PRO A 306 -18.88 17.26 8.72
N GLN A 307 -18.60 18.48 8.27
CA GLN A 307 -17.90 18.73 7.00
C GLN A 307 -16.50 18.11 6.95
N SER A 308 -15.87 17.86 8.10
CA SER A 308 -14.59 17.16 8.21
C SER A 308 -14.66 15.67 7.84
N TRP A 309 -15.84 15.12 7.55
CA TRP A 309 -16.03 13.75 7.07
C TRP A 309 -15.92 13.64 5.55
N THR A 310 -15.69 14.75 4.85
CA THR A 310 -15.42 14.74 3.41
C THR A 310 -14.09 14.07 3.08
N VAL A 311 -13.91 13.75 1.80
CA VAL A 311 -12.64 13.35 1.19
C VAL A 311 -12.01 14.52 0.44
N LEU A 312 -10.69 14.46 0.23
CA LEU A 312 -9.96 15.47 -0.52
C LEU A 312 -10.23 15.38 -2.02
N ALA A 313 -10.24 16.51 -2.73
CA ALA A 313 -10.18 16.47 -4.18
C ALA A 313 -8.83 15.89 -4.65
N ALA A 314 -8.77 15.36 -5.87
CA ALA A 314 -7.56 14.74 -6.42
C ALA A 314 -6.33 15.67 -6.34
N ASP A 315 -6.48 16.95 -6.72
CA ASP A 315 -5.38 17.92 -6.68
C ASP A 315 -5.00 18.32 -5.26
N GLU A 316 -5.96 18.42 -4.34
CA GLU A 316 -5.70 18.71 -2.93
C GLU A 316 -4.93 17.56 -2.27
N TYR A 317 -5.31 16.33 -2.58
CA TYR A 317 -4.61 15.13 -2.15
C TYR A 317 -3.17 15.11 -2.68
N LEU A 318 -2.97 15.37 -3.97
CA LEU A 318 -1.63 15.42 -4.56
C LEU A 318 -0.79 16.55 -3.97
N GLN A 319 -1.37 17.74 -3.75
CA GLN A 319 -0.69 18.85 -3.07
C GLN A 319 -0.35 18.51 -1.62
N MET A 320 -1.24 17.84 -0.90
CA MET A 320 -0.98 17.39 0.47
C MET A 320 0.16 16.37 0.46
N LYS A 321 0.23 15.48 -0.54
CA LYS A 321 1.33 14.54 -0.74
C LYS A 321 2.65 15.20 -1.13
N ASP A 322 2.61 16.26 -1.93
CA ASP A 322 3.80 17.05 -2.29
C ASP A 322 4.31 17.89 -1.11
N LYS A 323 3.39 18.37 -0.27
CA LYS A 323 3.69 19.11 0.96
C LYS A 323 4.02 18.19 2.13
N GLU A 324 3.62 16.92 2.07
CA GLU A 324 4.05 15.89 2.98
C GLU A 324 5.56 15.81 2.75
N PRO A 325 6.37 16.35 3.69
CA PRO A 325 7.78 16.50 3.42
C PRO A 325 8.32 15.11 3.10
N ALA A 326 8.92 14.96 1.92
CA ALA A 326 9.69 13.78 1.54
C ALA A 326 10.70 13.56 2.68
N THR A 327 10.32 12.73 3.64
CA THR A 327 10.88 12.66 4.99
C THR A 327 11.19 14.03 5.62
N ALA A 328 10.27 14.54 6.46
CA ALA A 328 10.54 15.67 7.38
C ALA A 328 11.99 15.61 7.87
N ALA A 329 12.78 16.66 7.61
CA ALA A 329 14.21 16.68 7.87
C ALA A 329 14.49 16.17 9.28
N ILE A 330 15.04 14.96 9.38
CA ILE A 330 15.19 14.26 10.65
C ILE A 330 16.17 15.05 11.51
N HIS A 331 15.68 15.64 12.60
CA HIS A 331 16.52 16.37 13.54
C HIS A 331 17.24 15.39 14.47
N TYR A 332 18.48 15.06 14.13
CA TYR A 332 19.30 14.17 14.95
C TYR A 332 19.71 14.84 16.28
N PRO A 333 19.76 14.09 17.39
CA PRO A 333 20.20 14.62 18.68
C PRO A 333 21.73 14.77 18.79
N TRP A 334 22.46 14.58 17.68
CA TRP A 334 23.90 14.77 17.55
C TRP A 334 24.17 15.64 16.32
N PRO A 335 25.33 16.33 16.25
CA PRO A 335 25.67 17.14 15.09
C PRO A 335 25.76 16.28 13.82
N THR A 336 25.33 16.89 12.71
CA THR A 336 25.53 16.44 11.33
C THR A 336 26.38 17.49 10.59
N ASP A 337 26.98 17.12 9.47
CA ASP A 337 27.79 18.04 8.65
C ASP A 337 27.53 17.78 7.16
N LYS A 338 27.98 18.68 6.27
CA LYS A 338 27.89 18.52 4.82
C LYS A 338 29.19 17.96 4.25
N ALA A 339 29.05 16.94 3.43
CA ALA A 339 30.12 16.41 2.59
C ALA A 339 30.41 17.34 1.40
N ASP A 340 31.48 17.06 0.67
CA ASP A 340 31.92 17.89 -0.46
C ASP A 340 30.96 17.83 -1.65
N ASP A 341 30.19 16.75 -1.79
CA ASP A 341 29.15 16.56 -2.81
C ASP A 341 27.77 17.12 -2.41
N GLY A 342 27.69 17.78 -1.25
CA GLY A 342 26.43 18.30 -0.69
C GLY A 342 25.60 17.29 0.10
N SER A 343 26.01 16.01 0.18
CA SER A 343 25.34 15.02 1.03
C SER A 343 25.52 15.32 2.52
N VAL A 344 24.61 14.83 3.36
CA VAL A 344 24.65 15.07 4.82
C VAL A 344 25.33 13.91 5.53
N ILE A 345 26.44 14.19 6.21
CA ILE A 345 27.15 13.27 7.09
C ILE A 345 26.38 13.12 8.41
N ILE A 346 25.94 11.90 8.70
CA ILE A 346 25.09 11.58 9.87
C ILE A 346 25.88 10.85 10.96
N GLY A 347 26.90 10.10 10.59
CA GLY A 347 27.74 9.37 11.55
C GLY A 347 28.88 8.60 10.89
N VAL A 348 29.81 8.11 11.71
CA VAL A 348 31.04 7.45 11.25
C VAL A 348 31.28 6.15 12.03
N ARG A 349 31.85 5.14 11.36
CA ARG A 349 32.41 3.94 12.01
C ARG A 349 33.79 3.59 11.48
N LYS A 350 34.58 2.90 12.30
CA LYS A 350 35.91 2.42 11.90
C LYS A 350 35.76 1.13 11.09
N GLN A 351 36.51 1.00 10.00
CA GLN A 351 36.60 -0.26 9.25
C GLN A 351 38.06 -0.51 8.86
N GLY A 352 38.71 -1.43 9.58
CA GLY A 352 40.14 -1.68 9.43
C GLY A 352 40.96 -0.45 9.79
N THR A 353 41.82 -0.01 8.86
CA THR A 353 42.59 1.24 8.97
C THR A 353 41.80 2.47 8.53
N GLY A 354 40.68 2.30 7.82
CA GLY A 354 39.86 3.37 7.28
C GLY A 354 38.60 3.67 8.09
N HIS A 355 37.79 4.57 7.55
CA HIS A 355 36.49 4.94 8.09
C HIS A 355 35.41 4.79 7.03
N ARG A 356 34.22 4.38 7.47
CA ARG A 356 33.00 4.47 6.68
C ARG A 356 32.06 5.49 7.28
N VAL A 357 31.42 6.23 6.40
CA VAL A 357 30.63 7.41 6.72
C VAL A 357 29.21 7.14 6.26
N LEU A 358 28.27 7.30 7.17
CA LEU A 358 26.86 7.25 6.86
C LEU A 358 26.45 8.62 6.34
N ILE A 359 25.96 8.64 5.11
CA ILE A 359 25.48 9.86 4.44
C ILE A 359 24.02 9.72 4.04
N GLY A 360 23.30 10.84 4.04
CA GLY A 360 22.03 11.00 3.34
C GLY A 360 22.24 11.82 2.08
N ARG A 361 21.89 11.27 0.91
CA ARG A 361 21.97 11.94 -0.40
C ARG A 361 20.57 12.01 -1.01
N GLN A 362 20.23 13.14 -1.62
CA GLN A 362 18.96 13.28 -2.33
C GLN A 362 19.05 12.59 -3.70
N GLU A 363 18.22 11.59 -3.94
CA GLU A 363 18.07 10.85 -5.20
C GLU A 363 16.56 10.83 -5.56
N ASN A 364 16.18 11.34 -6.73
CA ASN A 364 14.78 11.36 -7.22
C ASN A 364 13.77 11.90 -6.18
N ASP A 365 14.03 13.10 -5.66
CA ASP A 365 13.22 13.78 -4.63
C ASP A 365 13.13 13.07 -3.26
N ARG A 366 13.96 12.04 -3.04
CA ARG A 366 13.97 11.27 -1.78
C ARG A 366 15.37 11.25 -1.18
N THR A 367 15.47 11.24 0.14
CA THR A 367 16.76 11.07 0.81
C THR A 367 17.09 9.58 0.93
N ILE A 368 18.14 9.15 0.23
CA ILE A 368 18.67 7.78 0.31
C ILE A 368 19.88 7.76 1.23
N TYR A 369 19.87 6.84 2.19
CA TYR A 369 20.93 6.69 3.17
C TYR A 369 21.90 5.59 2.73
N ARG A 370 23.19 5.91 2.70
CA ARG A 370 24.24 4.98 2.27
C ARG A 370 25.42 5.05 3.20
N LEU A 371 26.15 3.94 3.26
CA LEU A 371 27.42 3.89 3.96
C LEU A 371 28.55 3.90 2.94
N GLU A 372 29.28 5.00 2.85
CA GLU A 372 30.35 5.19 1.85
C GLU A 372 31.73 5.23 2.51
N ALA A 373 32.80 5.07 1.73
CA ALA A 373 34.16 5.21 2.25
C ALA A 373 34.45 6.70 2.52
N ALA A 374 35.20 7.03 3.58
CA ALA A 374 35.55 8.42 3.86
C ALA A 374 36.26 9.13 2.69
N SER A 375 37.00 8.37 1.87
CA SER A 375 37.63 8.86 0.64
C SER A 375 36.65 9.20 -0.48
N GLU A 376 35.48 8.56 -0.53
CA GLU A 376 34.41 8.84 -1.51
C GLU A 376 33.60 10.09 -1.11
N VAL A 377 33.48 10.36 0.20
CA VAL A 377 32.68 11.47 0.76
C VAL A 377 33.49 12.77 0.94
N GLY A 378 34.81 12.65 1.07
CA GLY A 378 35.73 13.77 1.34
C GLY A 378 36.42 13.62 2.70
N SER A 379 37.62 13.02 2.72
CA SER A 379 38.35 12.70 3.95
C SER A 379 38.60 13.91 4.87
N SER A 380 38.74 15.10 4.29
CA SER A 380 38.90 16.36 5.03
C SER A 380 37.65 16.69 5.85
N ARG A 381 36.47 16.69 5.20
CA ARG A 381 35.17 16.90 5.87
C ARG A 381 34.89 15.86 6.93
N VAL A 382 35.18 14.58 6.65
CA VAL A 382 34.98 13.52 7.62
C VAL A 382 35.88 13.70 8.85
N THR A 383 37.09 14.24 8.67
CA THR A 383 37.99 14.56 9.78
C THR A 383 37.46 15.74 10.60
N GLN A 384 36.91 16.77 9.95
CA GLN A 384 36.26 17.91 10.61
C GLN A 384 35.03 17.44 11.41
N TYR A 385 34.16 16.65 10.81
CA TYR A 385 32.99 16.06 11.48
C TYR A 385 33.37 15.27 12.74
N LYS A 386 34.45 14.47 12.66
CA LYS A 386 34.95 13.71 13.82
C LYS A 386 35.57 14.59 14.91
N ALA A 387 35.98 15.81 14.59
CA ALA A 387 36.49 16.77 15.56
C ALA A 387 35.35 17.51 16.30
N MET A 388 34.11 17.44 15.81
CA MET A 388 32.95 18.00 16.48
C MET A 388 32.65 17.24 17.77
N GLU A 389 32.31 17.97 18.83
CA GLU A 389 31.87 17.38 20.08
C GLU A 389 30.52 16.66 19.89
N GLY A 390 30.40 15.43 20.41
CA GLY A 390 29.15 14.67 20.33
C GLY A 390 28.85 14.00 18.98
N PHE A 391 29.79 14.00 18.03
CA PHE A 391 29.60 13.31 16.73
C PHE A 391 29.18 11.84 16.89
N LYS A 392 28.36 11.34 15.96
CA LYS A 392 27.83 9.97 16.06
C LYS A 392 28.86 8.93 15.63
N LYS A 393 29.29 8.12 16.59
CA LYS A 393 30.00 6.86 16.36
C LYS A 393 28.98 5.74 16.19
N LEU A 394 28.86 5.17 14.99
CA LEU A 394 27.82 4.17 14.70
C LEU A 394 28.05 2.85 15.46
N GLU A 395 29.29 2.55 15.82
CA GLU A 395 29.68 1.35 16.58
C GLU A 395 29.39 1.43 18.09
N LYS A 396 29.22 2.64 18.64
CA LYS A 396 29.04 2.84 20.08
C LYS A 396 27.64 2.38 20.52
N GLY A 397 27.58 1.60 21.60
CA GLY A 397 26.33 1.16 22.22
C GLY A 397 25.57 0.09 21.44
N GLN A 398 26.12 -0.43 20.34
CA GLN A 398 25.41 -1.44 19.54
C GLN A 398 25.15 -2.72 20.34
N SER A 399 26.04 -3.13 21.24
CA SER A 399 25.88 -4.34 22.05
C SER A 399 24.80 -4.23 23.15
N GLU A 400 24.44 -3.01 23.55
CA GLU A 400 23.58 -2.74 24.71
C GLU A 400 22.08 -2.98 24.42
N TRP A 401 21.69 -3.07 23.15
CA TRP A 401 20.29 -3.26 22.75
C TRP A 401 19.83 -4.70 22.95
N THR A 402 18.71 -4.85 23.64
CA THR A 402 18.10 -6.15 23.98
C THR A 402 16.61 -6.15 23.63
N LYS A 403 15.94 -7.28 23.89
CA LYS A 403 14.49 -7.41 23.74
C LYS A 403 13.71 -6.53 24.73
N GLU A 404 14.33 -6.10 25.81
CA GLU A 404 13.70 -5.24 26.83
C GLU A 404 13.39 -3.83 26.27
N ASP A 405 14.11 -3.42 25.22
CA ASP A 405 13.90 -2.15 24.54
C ASP A 405 12.69 -2.15 23.58
N ARG A 406 12.03 -3.31 23.41
CA ARG A 406 10.93 -3.47 22.44
C ARG A 406 9.74 -2.56 22.75
N ASP A 407 9.37 -2.40 24.01
CA ASP A 407 8.21 -1.60 24.40
C ASP A 407 8.46 -0.09 24.24
N ASP A 408 9.74 0.31 24.27
CA ASP A 408 10.19 1.69 24.02
C ASP A 408 10.31 1.99 22.52
N PHE A 409 10.32 0.97 21.65
CA PHE A 409 10.38 1.19 20.20
C PHE A 409 9.12 1.89 19.71
N LYS A 410 9.29 2.96 18.94
CA LYS A 410 8.18 3.72 18.35
C LYS A 410 8.05 3.43 16.86
N GLU A 411 9.13 3.64 16.10
CA GLU A 411 9.10 3.56 14.63
C GLU A 411 10.49 3.38 14.02
N LEU A 412 10.52 2.81 12.80
CA LEU A 412 11.69 2.74 11.93
C LEU A 412 11.62 3.88 10.91
N LEU A 413 12.55 4.83 11.00
CA LEU A 413 12.56 6.05 10.18
C LEU A 413 13.11 5.80 8.77
N TRP A 414 14.27 5.15 8.67
CA TRP A 414 14.89 4.78 7.39
C TRP A 414 15.85 3.59 7.55
N VAL A 415 16.19 2.97 6.41
CA VAL A 415 17.19 1.90 6.31
C VAL A 415 18.23 2.29 5.27
N THR A 416 19.51 1.99 5.51
CA THR A 416 20.53 2.24 4.49
C THR A 416 20.34 1.32 3.28
N LYS A 417 20.40 1.90 2.09
CA LYS A 417 20.53 1.16 0.83
C LYS A 417 21.91 0.48 0.82
N SER A 418 21.92 -0.81 1.15
CA SER A 418 23.14 -1.61 1.27
C SER A 418 23.19 -2.67 0.18
N GLN A 419 24.31 -2.70 -0.54
CA GLN A 419 24.65 -3.74 -1.51
C GLN A 419 26.02 -4.30 -1.18
N THR A 420 26.18 -5.62 -1.34
CA THR A 420 27.48 -6.23 -1.18
C THR A 420 28.31 -5.96 -2.43
N LYS A 421 29.23 -4.98 -2.38
CA LYS A 421 30.09 -4.63 -3.54
C LYS A 421 30.84 -5.86 -4.09
N ARG A 422 31.33 -6.73 -3.21
CA ARG A 422 32.08 -7.93 -3.60
C ARG A 422 31.87 -9.06 -2.59
N LYS A 423 31.25 -10.17 -3.01
CA LYS A 423 30.99 -11.33 -2.15
C LYS A 423 32.02 -12.43 -2.39
N ASN A 424 32.64 -12.92 -1.32
CA ASN A 424 33.41 -14.14 -1.37
C ASN A 424 32.46 -15.34 -1.28
N THR A 425 32.29 -16.09 -2.36
CA THR A 425 31.40 -17.25 -2.41
C THR A 425 31.85 -18.40 -1.49
N ALA A 426 33.13 -18.44 -1.12
CA ALA A 426 33.63 -19.40 -0.14
C ALA A 426 33.18 -19.07 1.29
N ALA A 427 33.02 -17.78 1.64
CA ALA A 427 32.80 -17.32 3.02
C ALA A 427 31.35 -17.43 3.53
N GLY A 428 30.48 -18.17 2.84
CA GLY A 428 29.07 -18.36 3.19
C GLY A 428 28.14 -17.19 2.85
N LYS A 429 26.84 -17.37 3.15
CA LYS A 429 25.78 -16.37 2.88
C LYS A 429 25.78 -15.28 3.97
N LYS A 430 26.69 -14.30 3.87
CA LYS A 430 26.58 -13.06 4.64
C LYS A 430 25.74 -12.05 3.85
N ASN A 431 24.62 -11.63 4.44
CA ASN A 431 23.79 -10.56 3.87
C ASN A 431 24.53 -9.22 3.92
N ALA A 432 24.11 -8.27 3.08
CA ALA A 432 24.63 -6.91 3.14
C ALA A 432 24.36 -6.32 4.53
N SER A 433 25.36 -5.63 5.09
CA SER A 433 25.19 -4.93 6.37
C SER A 433 24.36 -3.67 6.12
N ALA A 434 23.22 -3.55 6.79
CA ALA A 434 22.42 -2.34 6.83
C ALA A 434 22.44 -1.70 8.22
N ASP A 435 22.42 -0.38 8.22
CA ASP A 435 22.19 0.46 9.38
C ASP A 435 20.76 1.03 9.29
N CYS A 436 20.07 1.11 10.41
CA CYS A 436 18.64 1.42 10.53
C CYS A 436 18.49 2.59 11.51
N CYS A 437 17.81 3.65 11.12
CA CYS A 437 17.48 4.73 12.04
C CYS A 437 16.12 4.52 12.64
N VAL A 438 16.06 4.52 13.95
CA VAL A 438 14.88 4.18 14.73
C VAL A 438 14.60 5.29 15.72
N ASN A 439 13.34 5.46 16.06
CA ASN A 439 12.90 6.36 17.10
C ASN A 439 12.36 5.54 18.29
N PHE A 440 12.87 5.83 19.46
CA PHE A 440 12.41 5.26 20.73
C PHE A 440 11.66 6.32 21.53
N LYS A 441 10.66 5.93 22.33
CA LYS A 441 9.82 6.87 23.10
C LYS A 441 10.65 7.61 24.16
N GLN A 442 11.53 6.89 24.87
CA GLN A 442 12.38 7.45 25.93
C GLN A 442 13.80 7.76 25.44
N LYS A 443 14.40 6.87 24.64
CA LYS A 443 15.81 7.00 24.18
C LYS A 443 15.98 7.87 22.92
N GLY A 444 14.88 8.35 22.34
CA GLY A 444 14.86 9.19 21.16
C GLY A 444 15.43 8.50 19.91
N ILE A 445 15.95 9.31 18.99
CA ILE A 445 16.46 8.81 17.70
C ILE A 445 17.81 8.11 17.89
N GLN A 446 17.92 6.89 17.37
CA GLN A 446 19.14 6.08 17.38
C GLN A 446 19.43 5.48 15.99
N ILE A 447 20.67 5.07 15.79
CA ILE A 447 21.08 4.30 14.61
C ILE A 447 21.54 2.93 15.08
N LEU A 448 20.88 1.89 14.60
CA LEU A 448 21.10 0.49 14.95
C LEU A 448 21.62 -0.27 13.74
N THR A 449 22.53 -1.21 13.99
CA THR A 449 22.82 -2.23 12.96
C THR A 449 21.61 -3.14 12.80
N LEU A 450 21.47 -3.78 11.62
CA LEU A 450 20.47 -4.81 11.38
C LEU A 450 20.41 -5.89 12.50
N SER A 451 21.56 -6.30 13.01
CA SER A 451 21.67 -7.25 14.12
C SER A 451 21.15 -6.69 15.45
N SER A 452 21.34 -5.40 15.71
CA SER A 452 20.81 -4.73 16.91
C SER A 452 19.28 -4.59 16.81
N LEU A 453 18.76 -4.16 15.67
CA LEU A 453 17.32 -4.04 15.46
C LEU A 453 16.60 -5.40 15.62
N ARG A 454 17.18 -6.47 15.06
CA ARG A 454 16.65 -7.84 15.23
C ARG A 454 16.71 -8.35 16.67
N ARG A 455 17.62 -7.85 17.50
CA ARG A 455 17.64 -8.17 18.94
C ARG A 455 16.51 -7.47 19.70
N VAL A 456 16.17 -6.24 19.30
CA VAL A 456 15.06 -5.48 19.90
C VAL A 456 13.71 -6.06 19.48
N LEU A 457 13.43 -6.13 18.18
CA LEU A 457 12.11 -6.49 17.66
C LEU A 457 11.91 -7.99 17.43
N GLY A 458 12.99 -8.75 17.33
CA GLY A 458 12.95 -10.12 16.79
C GLY A 458 13.15 -10.15 15.27
N HIS A 459 13.41 -11.35 14.73
CA HIS A 459 13.82 -11.50 13.34
C HIS A 459 12.70 -11.20 12.34
N GLY A 460 11.47 -11.68 12.61
CA GLY A 460 10.30 -11.49 11.75
C GLY A 460 9.89 -10.03 11.67
N ASP A 461 9.62 -9.42 12.81
CA ASP A 461 9.12 -8.04 12.91
C ASP A 461 10.12 -7.02 12.35
N ALA A 462 11.42 -7.17 12.69
CA ALA A 462 12.45 -6.30 12.14
C ALA A 462 12.53 -6.40 10.61
N ASN A 463 12.44 -7.62 10.05
CA ASN A 463 12.51 -7.79 8.60
C ASN A 463 11.26 -7.25 7.91
N LYS A 464 10.07 -7.41 8.51
CA LYS A 464 8.82 -6.84 8.00
C LYS A 464 8.91 -5.32 7.92
N MET A 465 9.30 -4.65 9.00
CA MET A 465 9.44 -3.19 9.03
C MET A 465 10.51 -2.69 8.06
N ILE A 466 11.65 -3.38 7.95
CA ILE A 466 12.67 -3.02 6.96
C ILE A 466 12.11 -3.13 5.55
N LYS A 467 11.34 -4.17 5.24
CA LYS A 467 10.73 -4.35 3.93
C LYS A 467 9.76 -3.21 3.60
N GLU A 468 8.88 -2.86 4.53
CA GLU A 468 7.95 -1.73 4.40
C GLU A 468 8.69 -0.41 4.14
N VAL A 469 9.76 -0.13 4.89
CA VAL A 469 10.58 1.08 4.70
C VAL A 469 11.33 1.07 3.37
N CYS A 470 11.88 -0.09 2.98
CA CYS A 470 12.56 -0.26 1.70
C CYS A 470 11.60 -0.11 0.50
N GLU A 471 10.39 -0.66 0.59
CA GLU A 471 9.33 -0.49 -0.41
C GLU A 471 8.90 0.98 -0.52
N ARG A 472 8.66 1.64 0.62
CA ARG A 472 8.38 3.09 0.68
C ARG A 472 9.47 3.91 -0.01
N ASP A 473 10.74 3.58 0.27
CA ASP A 473 11.89 4.32 -0.25
C ASP A 473 12.31 3.88 -1.67
N GLY A 474 11.66 2.86 -2.25
CA GLY A 474 11.84 2.42 -3.63
C GLY A 474 13.11 1.61 -3.91
N PHE A 475 13.60 0.83 -2.95
CA PHE A 475 14.73 -0.08 -3.17
C PHE A 475 14.57 -1.43 -2.47
N LEU A 476 15.31 -2.44 -2.93
CA LEU A 476 15.22 -3.79 -2.38
C LEU A 476 15.85 -3.88 -0.97
N PRO A 477 15.27 -4.68 -0.05
CA PRO A 477 15.86 -4.87 1.26
C PRO A 477 17.25 -5.55 1.18
N PRO A 478 18.07 -5.43 2.24
CA PRO A 478 19.48 -5.84 2.22
C PRO A 478 19.77 -7.30 1.85
N TRP A 479 18.79 -8.20 2.03
CA TRP A 479 18.88 -9.62 1.69
C TRP A 479 18.41 -9.94 0.26
N GLU A 480 17.70 -9.03 -0.41
CA GLU A 480 17.24 -9.15 -1.80
C GLU A 480 18.08 -8.32 -2.77
N ALA A 481 18.76 -7.27 -2.29
CA ALA A 481 19.53 -6.34 -3.12
C ALA A 481 20.72 -6.94 -3.89
N GLY A 482 21.07 -8.21 -3.63
CA GLY A 482 22.11 -8.94 -4.37
C GLY A 482 23.55 -8.46 -4.13
N ASN A 483 24.47 -9.01 -4.92
CA ASN A 483 25.90 -8.64 -4.93
C ASN A 483 26.23 -7.94 -6.24
N ILE A 484 27.11 -6.93 -6.20
CA ILE A 484 27.59 -6.26 -7.42
C ILE A 484 28.60 -7.16 -8.15
N SER A 485 29.42 -7.89 -7.40
CA SER A 485 30.39 -8.85 -7.97
C SER A 485 30.64 -10.02 -7.01
N GLU A 486 31.04 -11.15 -7.57
CA GLU A 486 31.37 -12.37 -6.82
C GLU A 486 32.80 -12.80 -7.10
N PHE A 487 33.47 -13.35 -6.10
CA PHE A 487 34.77 -14.00 -6.25
C PHE A 487 34.85 -15.22 -5.34
N HIS A 488 35.68 -16.19 -5.67
CA HIS A 488 35.89 -17.38 -4.86
C HIS A 488 37.30 -17.35 -4.27
N ASP A 489 37.42 -17.19 -2.96
CA ASP A 489 38.69 -17.27 -2.24
C ASP A 489 38.53 -18.10 -0.95
N PRO A 490 38.83 -19.41 -0.99
CA PRO A 490 38.70 -20.28 0.18
C PRO A 490 39.75 -19.98 1.25
N SER A 491 40.82 -19.23 0.93
CA SER A 491 41.79 -18.81 1.95
C SER A 491 41.17 -17.81 2.93
N ALA A 492 40.06 -17.17 2.62
CA ALA A 492 39.36 -16.29 3.57
C ALA A 492 38.63 -17.05 4.70
N LEU A 493 38.37 -18.36 4.53
CA LEU A 493 37.76 -19.21 5.55
C LEU A 493 38.78 -19.65 6.62
N GLU A 494 40.05 -19.72 6.25
CA GLU A 494 41.12 -20.17 7.14
C GLU A 494 41.62 -18.97 7.98
N LYS A 495 41.55 -19.10 9.31
CA LYS A 495 41.95 -18.02 10.23
C LYS A 495 43.47 -18.01 10.43
N ASP A 496 44.09 -19.19 10.40
CA ASP A 496 45.53 -19.37 10.55
C ASP A 496 46.27 -18.75 9.35
N ARG A 497 47.34 -17.99 9.62
CA ARG A 497 48.12 -17.29 8.58
C ARG A 497 48.93 -18.25 7.72
N ASP A 498 49.51 -19.28 8.33
CA ASP A 498 50.41 -20.22 7.67
C ASP A 498 49.60 -21.22 6.85
N ARG A 499 48.46 -21.68 7.38
CA ARG A 499 47.52 -22.50 6.61
C ARG A 499 46.91 -21.74 5.43
N ARG A 500 46.61 -20.44 5.60
CA ARG A 500 46.19 -19.57 4.48
C ARG A 500 47.23 -19.47 3.39
N ARG A 501 48.49 -19.32 3.76
CA ARG A 501 49.61 -19.27 2.81
C ARG A 501 49.73 -20.61 2.09
N ALA A 502 49.73 -21.71 2.83
CA ALA A 502 49.78 -23.06 2.25
C ALA A 502 48.62 -23.35 1.29
N LEU A 503 47.39 -22.91 1.62
CA LEU A 503 46.23 -23.06 0.72
C LEU A 503 46.39 -22.24 -0.56
N ARG A 504 46.85 -20.99 -0.46
CA ARG A 504 47.12 -20.16 -1.65
C ARG A 504 48.22 -20.76 -2.51
N ASP A 505 49.30 -21.24 -1.89
CA ASP A 505 50.42 -21.85 -2.60
C ASP A 505 49.99 -23.18 -3.25
N ALA A 506 49.17 -23.99 -2.58
CA ALA A 506 48.60 -25.22 -3.14
C ALA A 506 47.65 -24.95 -4.31
N GLN A 507 46.82 -23.91 -4.23
CA GLN A 507 45.95 -23.51 -5.34
C GLN A 507 46.74 -22.97 -6.52
N ALA A 508 47.75 -22.14 -6.28
CA ALA A 508 48.65 -21.65 -7.32
C ALA A 508 49.43 -22.81 -7.97
N ALA A 509 49.90 -23.77 -7.17
CA ALA A 509 50.58 -24.97 -7.67
C ALA A 509 49.63 -25.89 -8.47
N SER A 510 48.36 -26.02 -8.07
CA SER A 510 47.35 -26.78 -8.82
C SER A 510 47.01 -26.11 -10.15
N LEU A 511 46.85 -24.78 -10.17
CA LEU A 511 46.67 -24.00 -11.41
C LEU A 511 47.89 -24.09 -12.32
N ALA A 512 49.11 -24.04 -11.76
CA ALA A 512 50.35 -24.22 -12.51
C ALA A 512 50.47 -25.64 -13.08
N LYS A 513 50.10 -26.68 -12.32
CA LYS A 513 50.06 -28.08 -12.80
C LYS A 513 49.02 -28.29 -13.89
N ASN A 514 47.85 -27.66 -13.79
CA ASN A 514 46.83 -27.73 -14.84
C ASN A 514 47.25 -26.99 -16.12
N ARG A 515 48.09 -25.95 -16.01
CA ARG A 515 48.75 -25.32 -17.18
C ARG A 515 49.87 -26.19 -17.76
N LEU A 516 50.62 -26.92 -16.91
CA LEU A 516 51.69 -27.82 -17.36
C LEU A 516 51.16 -29.13 -17.96
N ASN A 517 49.96 -29.56 -17.57
CA ASN A 517 49.28 -30.75 -18.10
C ASN A 517 48.38 -30.43 -19.30
N GLN A 518 48.38 -29.21 -19.84
CA GLN A 518 47.93 -29.03 -21.22
C GLN A 518 48.98 -29.71 -22.12
N PRO A 519 48.64 -30.79 -22.82
CA PRO A 519 49.58 -31.42 -23.72
C PRO A 519 49.99 -30.42 -24.79
N GLU A 520 51.28 -30.34 -25.09
CA GLU A 520 51.78 -29.86 -26.37
C GLU A 520 51.13 -30.71 -27.48
N GLN A 521 49.92 -30.36 -27.89
CA GLN A 521 49.34 -30.87 -29.12
C GLN A 521 49.99 -30.12 -30.28
N SER A 522 51.07 -30.73 -30.76
CA SER A 522 51.32 -30.99 -32.19
C SER A 522 51.47 -29.77 -33.10
N LEU A 523 52.73 -29.35 -33.25
CA LEU A 523 53.31 -28.99 -34.54
C LEU A 523 53.12 -30.16 -35.53
N GLY A 524 52.04 -30.16 -36.32
CA GLY A 524 51.88 -31.05 -37.48
C GLY A 524 50.43 -31.49 -37.74
N GLY A 525 49.81 -30.94 -38.78
CA GLY A 525 48.45 -31.28 -39.26
C GLY A 525 47.49 -30.10 -39.23
N PRO A 526 46.66 -29.88 -40.27
CA PRO A 526 46.26 -28.56 -40.72
C PRO A 526 45.42 -27.81 -39.69
N ILE A 527 45.96 -26.69 -39.24
CA ILE A 527 45.21 -25.64 -38.55
C ILE A 527 44.01 -25.31 -39.44
N LYS A 528 42.82 -25.76 -39.03
CA LYS A 528 41.61 -25.03 -39.37
C LYS A 528 41.83 -23.64 -38.77
N LYS A 529 42.13 -22.70 -39.68
CA LYS A 529 42.18 -21.27 -39.45
C LYS A 529 40.79 -20.81 -39.00
N GLU A 530 40.49 -21.07 -37.74
CA GLU A 530 39.50 -20.34 -36.97
C GLU A 530 40.29 -19.85 -35.74
N ASN A 531 40.50 -18.56 -35.52
CA ASN A 531 39.91 -17.44 -36.23
C ASN A 531 40.65 -16.14 -35.86
N HIS A 532 41.92 -16.03 -36.27
CA HIS A 532 42.63 -14.75 -36.26
C HIS A 532 41.91 -13.74 -37.16
N GLU A 533 41.29 -14.20 -38.27
CA GLU A 533 40.39 -13.39 -39.09
C GLU A 533 39.13 -12.93 -38.34
N GLN A 534 38.45 -13.76 -37.52
CA GLN A 534 37.34 -13.24 -36.68
C GLN A 534 37.81 -12.25 -35.61
N LEU A 535 39.02 -12.39 -35.07
CA LEU A 535 39.57 -11.43 -34.11
C LEU A 535 39.89 -10.10 -34.79
N ASP A 536 40.47 -10.14 -35.99
CA ASP A 536 40.74 -8.95 -36.79
C ASP A 536 39.44 -8.33 -37.34
N GLU A 537 38.44 -9.12 -37.72
CA GLU A 537 37.11 -8.62 -38.06
C GLU A 537 36.38 -8.03 -36.85
N ARG A 538 36.58 -8.59 -35.65
CA ARG A 538 36.00 -8.04 -34.41
C ARG A 538 36.66 -6.73 -34.02
N LEU A 539 37.99 -6.63 -34.18
CA LEU A 539 38.71 -5.38 -33.99
C LEU A 539 38.32 -4.34 -35.06
N GLY A 540 38.18 -4.74 -36.33
CA GLY A 540 37.71 -3.87 -37.40
C GLY A 540 36.27 -3.39 -37.20
N ARG A 541 35.37 -4.28 -36.73
CA ARG A 541 34.00 -3.88 -36.35
C ARG A 541 34.03 -2.88 -35.19
N LEU A 542 34.82 -3.13 -34.15
CA LEU A 542 34.93 -2.23 -33.00
C LEU A 542 35.52 -0.86 -33.39
N GLU A 543 36.48 -0.84 -34.30
CA GLU A 543 37.11 0.40 -34.80
C GLU A 543 36.15 1.21 -35.69
N ASN A 544 35.31 0.52 -36.48
CA ASN A 544 34.21 1.15 -37.21
C ASN A 544 33.14 1.70 -36.26
N ASP A 545 32.70 0.93 -35.26
CA ASP A 545 31.71 1.36 -34.26
C ASP A 545 32.20 2.59 -33.49
N MET A 546 33.49 2.62 -33.13
CA MET A 546 34.11 3.80 -32.51
C MET A 546 34.17 5.01 -33.45
N SER A 547 34.41 4.78 -34.74
CA SER A 547 34.45 5.85 -35.75
C SER A 547 33.04 6.42 -36.00
N GLU A 548 32.01 5.57 -36.01
CA GLU A 548 30.61 5.97 -36.12
C GLU A 548 30.16 6.75 -34.88
N MET A 549 30.47 6.27 -33.68
CA MET A 549 30.21 7.00 -32.43
C MET A 549 30.90 8.37 -32.40
N LYS A 550 32.12 8.47 -32.94
CA LYS A 550 32.84 9.75 -33.08
C LYS A 550 32.16 10.68 -34.08
N ALA A 551 31.61 10.15 -35.17
CA ALA A 551 30.84 10.94 -36.14
C ALA A 551 29.52 11.44 -35.52
N GLU A 552 28.82 10.61 -34.77
CA GLU A 552 27.58 10.98 -34.07
C GLU A 552 27.82 12.05 -33.00
N THR A 553 28.88 11.91 -32.19
CA THR A 553 29.25 12.95 -31.21
C THR A 553 29.64 14.26 -31.89
N THR A 554 30.30 14.21 -33.05
CA THR A 554 30.60 15.42 -33.84
C THR A 554 29.32 16.07 -34.37
N LYS A 555 28.35 15.27 -34.85
CA LYS A 555 27.05 15.76 -35.33
C LYS A 555 26.22 16.37 -34.20
N LEU A 556 26.19 15.73 -33.03
CA LEU A 556 25.54 16.26 -31.83
C LEU A 556 26.14 17.59 -31.39
N THR A 557 27.48 17.69 -31.42
CA THR A 557 28.20 18.93 -31.10
C THR A 557 27.86 20.04 -32.10
N GLN A 558 27.77 19.74 -33.40
CA GLN A 558 27.34 20.70 -34.41
C GLN A 558 25.88 21.15 -34.22
N MET A 559 24.97 20.22 -33.92
CA MET A 559 23.57 20.56 -33.63
C MET A 559 23.46 21.48 -32.40
N PHE A 560 24.25 21.20 -31.36
CA PHE A 560 24.29 22.04 -30.18
C PHE A 560 24.84 23.44 -30.49
N MET A 561 25.92 23.56 -31.27
CA MET A 561 26.43 24.87 -31.67
C MET A 561 25.43 25.65 -32.53
N ALA A 562 24.74 24.98 -33.47
CA ALA A 562 23.71 25.60 -34.29
C ALA A 562 22.51 26.09 -33.45
N PHE A 563 22.10 25.29 -32.47
CA PHE A 563 21.06 25.67 -31.51
C PHE A 563 21.49 26.91 -30.70
N MET A 564 22.71 26.90 -30.14
CA MET A 564 23.22 28.05 -29.39
C MET A 564 23.32 29.31 -30.27
N ALA A 565 23.74 29.18 -31.53
CA ALA A 565 23.79 30.30 -32.46
C ALA A 565 22.38 30.86 -32.78
N ALA A 566 21.35 30.02 -32.84
CA ALA A 566 19.97 30.46 -33.05
C ALA A 566 19.35 31.12 -31.81
N VAL A 567 19.70 30.66 -30.61
CA VAL A 567 19.15 31.15 -29.34
C VAL A 567 19.84 32.43 -28.85
N THR A 568 21.13 32.61 -29.15
CA THR A 568 21.92 33.80 -28.75
C THR A 568 21.26 35.14 -29.13
N PRO A 569 20.81 35.38 -30.37
CA PRO A 569 20.16 36.65 -30.73
C PRO A 569 18.78 36.84 -30.10
N ILE A 570 18.10 35.77 -29.68
CA ILE A 570 16.83 35.85 -28.94
C ILE A 570 17.11 36.31 -27.51
N LEU A 571 18.14 35.76 -26.87
CA LEU A 571 18.59 36.16 -25.54
C LEU A 571 19.14 37.60 -25.51
N GLU A 572 19.75 38.07 -26.60
CA GLU A 572 20.21 39.46 -26.71
C GLU A 572 19.07 40.45 -26.95
N LYS A 573 17.96 40.06 -27.60
CA LYS A 573 16.76 40.90 -27.73
C LYS A 573 15.89 40.94 -26.47
N ALA A 574 16.04 39.96 -25.59
CA ALA A 574 15.34 39.88 -24.31
C ALA A 574 16.04 40.68 -23.19
N LYS A 575 17.23 41.22 -23.47
CA LYS A 575 17.93 42.22 -22.65
C LYS A 575 17.70 43.60 -23.23
#